data_AF-A0A838P4Q2-F1
#
_entry.id   AF-A0A838P4Q2-F1
#
_cell.length_a   1.000
_cell.length_b   1.000
_cell.length_c   1.000
_cell.angle_alpha   90.00
_cell.angle_beta   90.00
_cell.angle_gamma   90.00
#
_symmetry.space_group_name_H-M   'P 1'
#
loop_
_entity.id
_entity.type
_entity.pdbx_description
1 polymer ?
#
loop_
_entity_poly.entity_id
_entity_poly.type
_entity_poly.pdbx_seq_one_letter_code
_entity_poly.pdbx_strand_id
1 'polypeptide(L)'
;MRTPWKSLLMVGIGLVAGGCGDDNSGPTPDEPEPPGQLIPNNMASVISLDTVAATAVLPLYRGEDANGGAVYFVITESNSLDEAVRLGLNWAPKLIHAAGTKAVQQATEVGGSGNPNNFPVVRFSGNVDFSPTRNLVPGAQLFPLDPSTTPGSVGDADYSPVFTLDDP
;
A
#
# COMPACT_ATOMS: atom_id res chain seq x y z
N MET A 1 -14.03 -30.28 -6.22
CA MET A 1 -13.42 -29.14 -6.95
C MET A 1 -12.68 -28.29 -5.94
N ARG A 2 -11.45 -27.83 -6.21
CA ARG A 2 -10.79 -26.83 -5.36
C ARG A 2 -11.23 -25.45 -5.84
N THR A 3 -11.73 -24.62 -4.92
CA THR A 3 -11.97 -23.20 -5.16
C THR A 3 -10.66 -22.51 -5.54
N PRO A 4 -10.63 -21.61 -6.54
CA PRO A 4 -9.43 -20.86 -6.88
C PRO A 4 -9.11 -19.89 -5.73
N TRP A 5 -7.86 -19.92 -5.25
CA TRP A 5 -7.40 -19.04 -4.18
C TRP A 5 -7.46 -17.57 -4.59
N LYS A 6 -8.21 -16.76 -3.85
CA LYS A 6 -8.23 -15.29 -3.98
C LYS A 6 -7.19 -14.66 -3.05
N SER A 7 -5.91 -14.79 -3.38
CA SER A 7 -4.87 -14.02 -2.67
C SER A 7 -4.87 -12.57 -3.14
N LEU A 8 -5.17 -11.64 -2.23
CA LEU A 8 -5.28 -10.21 -2.51
C LEU A 8 -4.06 -9.47 -1.98
N LEU A 9 -3.10 -9.14 -2.84
CA LEU A 9 -1.85 -8.51 -2.44
C LEU A 9 -1.90 -6.99 -2.61
N MET A 10 -1.66 -6.27 -1.53
CA MET A 10 -1.78 -4.81 -1.44
C MET A 10 -0.55 -4.18 -0.80
N VAL A 11 -0.09 -3.03 -1.33
CA VAL A 11 1.07 -2.28 -0.81
C VAL A 11 0.61 -1.17 0.13
N GLY A 12 1.01 -1.23 1.41
CA GLY A 12 0.66 -0.28 2.47
C GLY A 12 1.84 0.57 2.98
N ILE A 13 1.73 1.91 2.94
CA ILE A 13 2.69 2.82 3.60
C ILE A 13 1.97 3.69 4.65
N GLY A 14 2.48 3.71 5.89
CA GLY A 14 1.87 4.46 6.99
C GLY A 14 2.13 5.96 6.97
N LEU A 15 1.09 6.76 7.21
CA LEU A 15 1.12 8.23 7.16
C LEU A 15 0.09 8.86 8.12
N VAL A 16 0.29 10.12 8.52
CA VAL A 16 -0.62 10.89 9.37
C VAL A 16 -0.78 12.31 8.81
N ALA A 17 -2.00 12.71 8.41
CA ALA A 17 -2.57 14.08 8.56
C ALA A 17 -3.88 14.29 7.74
N GLY A 18 -4.62 15.36 8.09
CA GLY A 18 -5.96 15.74 7.62
C GLY A 18 -6.11 16.16 6.14
N GLY A 19 -7.36 16.32 5.69
CA GLY A 19 -7.71 16.46 4.27
C GLY A 19 -8.83 17.45 3.90
N CYS A 20 -9.04 17.59 2.58
CA CYS A 20 -10.15 18.21 1.83
C CYS A 20 -9.82 18.12 0.30
N GLY A 21 -10.72 17.92 -0.66
CA GLY A 21 -12.15 17.55 -0.63
C GLY A 21 -12.84 17.75 -2.01
N ASP A 22 -13.28 16.65 -2.65
CA ASP A 22 -14.10 16.49 -3.88
C ASP A 22 -13.53 17.11 -5.20
N ASP A 23 -13.72 16.56 -6.42
CA ASP A 23 -14.94 16.34 -7.22
C ASP A 23 -14.90 15.10 -8.17
N ASN A 24 -16.02 14.81 -8.87
CA ASN A 24 -16.36 13.54 -9.55
C ASN A 24 -16.53 13.65 -11.10
N SER A 25 -16.21 12.60 -11.88
CA SER A 25 -16.91 12.14 -13.12
C SER A 25 -16.20 10.95 -13.83
N GLY A 26 -16.96 9.97 -14.36
CA GLY A 26 -16.44 8.84 -15.15
C GLY A 26 -17.05 8.74 -16.58
N PRO A 27 -16.37 8.10 -17.56
CA PRO A 27 -16.79 8.06 -18.96
C PRO A 27 -17.80 6.94 -19.32
N THR A 28 -18.46 7.07 -20.47
CA THR A 28 -19.55 6.21 -20.98
C THR A 28 -19.12 5.23 -22.09
N PRO A 29 -19.86 4.14 -22.37
CA PRO A 29 -19.27 2.88 -22.89
C PRO A 29 -18.94 2.72 -24.39
N ASP A 30 -19.02 3.75 -25.24
CA ASP A 30 -19.04 3.58 -26.72
C ASP A 30 -17.89 4.29 -27.49
N GLU A 31 -16.73 4.55 -26.87
CA GLU A 31 -15.57 5.15 -27.55
C GLU A 31 -14.57 4.07 -28.04
N PRO A 32 -14.12 4.08 -29.32
CA PRO A 32 -13.16 3.10 -29.83
C PRO A 32 -11.74 3.33 -29.28
N GLU A 33 -11.08 2.26 -28.83
CA GLU A 33 -9.74 2.28 -28.24
C GLU A 33 -8.71 3.06 -29.10
N PRO A 34 -8.10 4.14 -28.59
CA PRO A 34 -7.24 5.02 -29.36
C PRO A 34 -5.85 4.40 -29.64
N PRO A 35 -5.20 4.78 -30.74
CA PRO A 35 -3.95 4.17 -31.18
C PRO A 35 -2.78 4.52 -30.25
N GLY A 36 -2.15 3.50 -29.69
CA GLY A 36 -0.98 3.66 -28.83
C GLY A 36 -1.36 4.16 -27.43
N GLN A 37 -2.03 3.30 -26.67
CA GLN A 37 -2.27 3.49 -25.24
C GLN A 37 -0.91 3.58 -24.53
N LEU A 38 -0.42 4.81 -24.36
CA LEU A 38 0.73 5.12 -23.52
C LEU A 38 0.44 4.54 -22.13
N ILE A 39 1.46 3.98 -21.46
CA ILE A 39 1.31 3.60 -20.05
C ILE A 39 0.77 4.83 -19.33
N PRO A 40 -0.39 4.76 -18.66
CA PRO A 40 -1.03 5.93 -18.10
C PRO A 40 -0.05 6.66 -17.17
N ASN A 41 0.25 7.92 -17.46
CA ASN A 41 1.23 8.70 -16.70
C ASN A 41 0.61 9.31 -15.42
N ASN A 42 -0.38 8.61 -14.86
CA ASN A 42 -1.08 8.89 -13.62
C ASN A 42 -1.14 7.60 -12.81
N MET A 43 -1.03 7.72 -11.49
CA MET A 43 -1.31 6.60 -10.58
C MET A 43 -2.81 6.63 -10.27
N ALA A 44 -3.51 5.52 -10.49
CA ALA A 44 -4.96 5.44 -10.25
C ALA A 44 -5.33 5.78 -8.80
N SER A 45 -4.45 5.45 -7.84
CA SER A 45 -4.61 5.69 -6.40
C SER A 45 -4.49 7.14 -5.96
N VAL A 46 -4.18 8.09 -6.86
CA VAL A 46 -4.00 9.50 -6.49
C VAL A 46 -5.32 10.25 -6.58
N ILE A 47 -5.76 10.83 -5.46
CA ILE A 47 -6.95 11.68 -5.38
C ILE A 47 -6.68 13.02 -6.07
N SER A 48 -5.52 13.63 -5.83
CA SER A 48 -5.10 14.87 -6.49
C SER A 48 -3.58 14.98 -6.57
N LEU A 49 -3.10 15.66 -7.62
CA LEU A 49 -1.69 15.85 -7.93
C LEU A 49 -1.42 17.33 -8.21
N ASP A 50 -0.57 17.96 -7.40
CA ASP A 50 -0.02 19.29 -7.68
C ASP A 50 1.41 19.13 -8.22
N THR A 51 1.56 19.29 -9.53
CA THR A 51 2.85 19.18 -10.22
C THR A 51 3.75 20.41 -10.03
N VAL A 52 3.22 21.52 -9.52
CA VAL A 52 3.99 22.74 -9.20
C VAL A 52 4.56 22.66 -7.79
N ALA A 53 3.76 22.20 -6.81
CA ALA A 53 4.22 21.91 -5.46
C ALA A 53 4.96 20.56 -5.32
N ALA A 54 4.88 19.71 -6.35
CA ALA A 54 5.37 18.32 -6.35
C ALA A 54 4.76 17.46 -5.22
N THR A 55 3.46 17.62 -4.96
CA THR A 55 2.71 16.89 -3.93
C THR A 55 1.59 16.05 -4.54
N ALA A 56 1.24 14.96 -3.86
CA ALA A 56 0.12 14.10 -4.22
C ALA A 56 -0.70 13.74 -2.97
N VAL A 57 -2.02 13.67 -3.12
CA VAL A 57 -2.95 13.21 -2.08
C VAL A 57 -3.36 11.77 -2.38
N LEU A 58 -3.21 10.90 -1.37
CA LEU A 58 -3.56 9.48 -1.44
C LEU A 58 -4.68 9.16 -0.42
N PRO A 59 -5.56 8.17 -0.69
CA PRO A 59 -6.54 7.73 0.29
C PRO A 59 -5.85 7.12 1.51
N LEU A 60 -6.25 7.56 2.71
CA LEU A 60 -5.70 7.09 3.98
C LEU A 60 -6.68 6.12 4.64
N TYR A 61 -6.22 4.89 4.83
CA TYR A 61 -6.93 3.77 5.41
C TYR A 61 -6.56 3.63 6.89
N ARG A 62 -7.52 3.23 7.75
CA ARG A 62 -7.25 2.82 9.14
C ARG A 62 -7.15 1.30 9.28
N GLY A 63 -6.08 0.85 9.92
CA GLY A 63 -5.87 -0.52 10.38
C GLY A 63 -5.47 -0.59 11.85
N GLU A 64 -4.97 -1.74 12.26
CA GLU A 64 -4.50 -2.03 13.62
C GLU A 64 -3.18 -2.81 13.59
N ASP A 65 -2.32 -2.58 14.59
CA ASP A 65 -1.20 -3.47 14.88
C ASP A 65 -1.68 -4.76 15.58
N ALA A 66 -0.77 -5.72 15.77
CA ALA A 66 -1.04 -6.99 16.45
C ALA A 66 -1.60 -6.85 17.88
N ASN A 67 -1.45 -5.69 18.53
CA ASN A 67 -1.96 -5.38 19.87
C ASN A 67 -3.28 -4.57 19.85
N GLY A 68 -3.82 -4.23 18.68
CA GLY A 68 -5.00 -3.37 18.52
C GLY A 68 -4.69 -1.86 18.53
N GLY A 69 -3.41 -1.47 18.52
CA GLY A 69 -2.98 -0.08 18.36
C GLY A 69 -3.35 0.45 16.98
N ALA A 70 -3.83 1.69 16.87
CA ALA A 70 -4.27 2.25 15.59
C ALA A 70 -3.09 2.51 14.65
N VAL A 71 -3.16 1.91 13.46
CA VAL A 71 -2.22 2.12 12.35
C VAL A 71 -2.97 2.80 11.21
N TYR A 72 -2.28 3.63 10.44
CA TYR A 72 -2.81 4.20 9.20
C TYR A 72 -1.93 3.74 8.04
N PHE A 73 -2.49 3.62 6.85
CA PHE A 73 -1.76 3.22 5.65
C PHE A 73 -2.43 3.75 4.37
N VAL A 74 -1.67 3.88 3.28
CA VAL A 74 -2.19 4.14 1.93
C VAL A 74 -2.06 2.87 1.10
N ILE A 75 -3.07 2.52 0.30
CA ILE A 75 -2.97 1.42 -0.68
C ILE A 75 -2.69 2.01 -2.07
N THR A 76 -1.68 1.48 -2.77
CA THR A 76 -1.26 1.97 -4.10
C THR A 76 -1.46 0.97 -5.23
N GLU A 77 -1.46 -0.32 -4.94
CA GLU A 77 -1.48 -1.39 -5.96
C GLU A 77 -2.31 -2.60 -5.49
N SER A 78 -2.85 -3.35 -6.45
CA SER A 78 -3.46 -4.66 -6.21
C SER A 78 -3.13 -5.66 -7.33
N ASN A 79 -2.88 -6.93 -6.99
CA ASN A 79 -2.79 -8.01 -7.98
C ASN A 79 -4.16 -8.40 -8.58
N SER A 80 -5.25 -8.12 -7.86
CA SER A 80 -6.63 -8.40 -8.26
C SER A 80 -7.18 -7.23 -9.06
N LEU A 81 -7.61 -7.49 -10.31
CA LEU A 81 -8.17 -6.46 -11.17
C LEU A 81 -9.49 -5.91 -10.61
N ASP A 82 -10.36 -6.78 -10.10
CA ASP A 82 -11.64 -6.40 -9.51
C ASP A 82 -11.45 -5.43 -8.33
N GLU A 83 -10.47 -5.71 -7.47
CA GLU A 83 -10.14 -4.86 -6.31
C GLU A 83 -9.43 -3.57 -6.73
N ALA A 84 -8.57 -3.63 -7.75
CA ALA A 84 -7.96 -2.44 -8.32
C ALA A 84 -9.02 -1.48 -8.89
N VAL A 85 -10.02 -2.00 -9.62
CA VAL A 85 -11.14 -1.19 -10.13
C VAL A 85 -12.03 -0.70 -8.98
N ARG A 86 -12.37 -1.55 -8.01
CA ARG A 86 -13.26 -1.22 -6.87
C ARG A 86 -12.70 -0.12 -5.98
N LEU A 87 -11.38 -0.08 -5.77
CA LEU A 87 -10.70 0.84 -4.85
C LEU A 87 -9.95 1.97 -5.56
N GLY A 88 -9.91 1.99 -6.90
CA GLY A 88 -9.11 2.94 -7.67
C GLY A 88 -7.61 2.74 -7.48
N LEU A 89 -7.13 1.50 -7.55
CA LEU A 89 -5.70 1.17 -7.39
C LEU A 89 -5.03 0.86 -8.72
N ASN A 90 -3.70 0.96 -8.75
CA ASN A 90 -2.96 0.44 -9.90
C ASN A 90 -3.07 -1.09 -9.94
N TRP A 91 -3.45 -1.66 -11.08
CA TRP A 91 -3.45 -3.11 -11.26
C TRP A 91 -2.02 -3.61 -11.52
N ALA A 92 -1.46 -4.35 -10.57
CA ALA A 92 -0.10 -4.85 -10.57
C ALA A 92 -0.09 -6.39 -10.56
N PRO A 93 -0.43 -7.07 -11.68
CA PRO A 93 -0.59 -8.52 -11.72
C PRO A 93 0.70 -9.28 -11.38
N LYS A 94 1.88 -8.65 -11.53
CA LYS A 94 3.17 -9.25 -11.15
C LYS A 94 3.28 -9.53 -9.64
N LEU A 95 2.55 -8.81 -8.79
CA LEU A 95 2.56 -9.02 -7.33
C LEU A 95 2.18 -10.46 -6.95
N ILE A 96 1.42 -11.19 -7.78
CA ILE A 96 1.08 -12.61 -7.54
C ILE A 96 2.32 -13.50 -7.26
N HIS A 97 3.50 -13.14 -7.77
CA HIS A 97 4.74 -13.90 -7.56
C HIS A 97 5.32 -13.74 -6.14
N ALA A 98 4.82 -12.80 -5.34
CA ALA A 98 5.15 -12.65 -3.93
C ALA A 98 4.29 -13.55 -3.02
N ALA A 99 3.15 -14.05 -3.51
CA ALA A 99 2.22 -14.86 -2.72
C ALA A 99 2.89 -16.11 -2.13
N GLY A 100 2.66 -16.38 -0.83
CA GLY A 100 3.25 -17.51 -0.12
C GLY A 100 4.75 -17.37 0.19
N THR A 101 5.34 -16.19 -0.01
CA THR A 101 6.73 -15.88 0.38
C THR A 101 6.76 -14.93 1.57
N LYS A 102 7.94 -14.80 2.22
CA LYS A 102 8.17 -13.79 3.27
C LYS A 102 8.10 -12.32 2.77
N ALA A 103 7.93 -12.08 1.48
CA ALA A 103 7.68 -10.75 0.95
C ALA A 103 6.22 -10.29 1.18
N VAL A 104 5.36 -11.11 1.79
CA VAL A 104 3.97 -10.80 2.11
C VAL A 104 3.73 -11.07 3.59
N GLN A 105 3.11 -10.12 4.29
CA GLN A 105 2.56 -10.35 5.63
C GLN A 105 1.09 -10.75 5.57
N GLN A 106 0.61 -11.56 6.51
CA GLN A 106 -0.81 -11.84 6.66
C GLN A 106 -1.47 -10.67 7.43
N ALA A 107 -2.64 -10.26 6.98
CA ALA A 107 -3.50 -9.35 7.70
C ALA A 107 -4.91 -9.94 7.79
N THR A 108 -5.57 -9.74 8.93
CA THR A 108 -6.91 -10.27 9.17
C THR A 108 -7.92 -9.12 9.18
N GLU A 109 -9.06 -9.30 8.51
CA GLU A 109 -10.17 -8.35 8.61
C GLU A 109 -10.77 -8.39 10.03
N VAL A 110 -10.94 -7.22 10.64
CA VAL A 110 -11.54 -7.09 11.99
C VAL A 110 -12.93 -6.45 11.96
N GLY A 111 -13.49 -6.26 10.75
CA GLY A 111 -14.78 -5.64 10.51
C GLY A 111 -14.73 -4.10 10.58
N GLY A 112 -15.92 -3.49 10.56
CA GLY A 112 -16.05 -2.03 10.50
C GLY A 112 -15.60 -1.45 9.15
N SER A 113 -15.41 -0.13 9.11
CA SER A 113 -14.92 0.60 7.93
C SER A 113 -13.60 1.27 8.27
N GLY A 114 -12.50 0.77 7.70
CA GLY A 114 -11.19 1.43 7.69
C GLY A 114 -11.14 2.59 6.68
N ASN A 115 -12.09 2.58 5.73
CA ASN A 115 -12.33 3.51 4.60
C ASN A 115 -11.13 3.70 3.63
N PRO A 116 -11.41 3.87 2.31
CA PRO A 116 -11.89 5.13 1.75
C PRO A 116 -13.24 5.03 1.03
N ASN A 117 -13.72 3.81 0.77
CA ASN A 117 -15.08 3.51 0.31
C ASN A 117 -15.48 2.12 0.85
N ASN A 118 -15.67 2.02 2.17
CA ASN A 118 -15.95 0.77 2.89
C ASN A 118 -14.91 -0.35 2.67
N PHE A 119 -13.62 0.00 2.67
CA PHE A 119 -12.56 -0.97 2.94
C PHE A 119 -12.63 -1.39 4.43
N PRO A 120 -12.45 -2.68 4.78
CA PRO A 120 -12.49 -3.13 6.18
C PRO A 120 -11.35 -2.54 7.01
N VAL A 121 -11.50 -2.53 8.35
CA VAL A 121 -10.32 -2.36 9.21
C VAL A 121 -9.53 -3.67 9.15
N VAL A 122 -8.22 -3.56 8.94
CA VAL A 122 -7.31 -4.71 8.83
C VAL A 122 -6.34 -4.70 10.01
N ARG A 123 -6.05 -5.87 10.58
CA ARG A 123 -5.01 -6.03 11.60
C ARG A 123 -3.78 -6.69 10.99
N PHE A 124 -2.64 -6.02 11.07
CA PHE A 124 -1.36 -6.47 10.55
C PHE A 124 -0.62 -7.39 11.54
N SER A 125 0.08 -8.40 11.03
CA SER A 125 0.93 -9.26 11.86
C SER A 125 2.23 -8.58 12.28
N GLY A 126 2.82 -7.78 11.39
CA GLY A 126 4.08 -7.09 11.62
C GLY A 126 3.94 -5.56 11.66
N ASN A 127 4.85 -4.91 12.36
CA ASN A 127 4.87 -3.47 12.62
C ASN A 127 6.25 -2.85 12.32
N VAL A 128 6.31 -1.51 12.32
CA VAL A 128 7.54 -0.73 12.13
C VAL A 128 7.76 0.19 13.32
N ASP A 129 8.94 0.09 13.93
CA ASP A 129 9.41 1.06 14.91
C ASP A 129 10.02 2.28 14.18
N PHE A 130 9.36 3.43 14.30
CA PHE A 130 9.80 4.73 13.78
C PHE A 130 10.50 5.61 14.83
N SER A 131 10.73 5.10 16.04
CA SER A 131 11.48 5.82 17.09
C SER A 131 12.99 5.96 16.84
N PRO A 132 13.69 5.09 16.08
CA PRO A 132 15.12 5.24 15.83
C PRO A 132 15.46 6.53 15.06
N THR A 133 16.47 7.26 15.55
CA THR A 133 17.07 8.33 14.75
C THR A 133 18.01 7.71 13.71
N ARG A 134 17.83 8.08 12.43
CA ARG A 134 18.73 7.65 11.35
C ARG A 134 20.14 8.18 11.57
N ASN A 135 21.10 7.28 11.73
CA ASN A 135 22.54 7.58 11.78
C ASN A 135 23.23 6.94 10.57
N LEU A 136 24.12 7.67 9.90
CA LEU A 136 24.87 7.16 8.74
C LEU A 136 26.36 7.41 8.92
N VAL A 137 27.13 6.34 9.12
CA VAL A 137 28.58 6.41 9.37
C VAL A 137 29.32 5.71 8.23
N PRO A 138 30.16 6.42 7.44
CA PRO A 138 30.97 5.81 6.40
C PRO A 138 31.97 4.81 7.00
N GLY A 139 32.19 3.69 6.30
CA GLY A 139 33.29 2.77 6.67
C GLY A 139 34.67 3.33 6.30
N ALA A 140 35.73 2.59 6.66
CA ALA A 140 37.11 3.01 6.41
C ALA A 140 37.45 3.25 4.92
N GLN A 141 36.71 2.63 3.99
CA GLN A 141 36.80 2.84 2.54
C GLN A 141 35.51 3.44 1.97
N LEU A 142 34.76 4.18 2.79
CA LEU A 142 33.37 4.65 2.57
C LEU A 142 32.33 3.52 2.55
N PHE A 143 32.58 2.47 1.76
CA PHE A 143 31.75 1.26 1.69
C PHE A 143 32.57 -0.02 1.99
N PRO A 144 32.00 -1.03 2.68
CA PRO A 144 30.68 -1.02 3.31
C PRO A 144 30.57 0.04 4.42
N LEU A 145 29.35 0.43 4.78
CA LEU A 145 29.10 1.38 5.87
C LEU A 145 29.57 0.79 7.21
N ASP A 146 29.87 1.66 8.17
CA ASP A 146 30.22 1.20 9.51
C ASP A 146 29.00 0.57 10.21
N PRO A 147 29.16 -0.56 10.95
CA PRO A 147 28.06 -1.25 11.63
C PRO A 147 27.28 -0.42 12.67
N SER A 148 27.79 0.74 13.10
CA SER A 148 27.08 1.70 13.96
C SER A 148 26.04 2.58 13.23
N THR A 149 25.93 2.42 11.90
CA THR A 149 24.85 2.99 11.08
C THR A 149 23.49 2.42 11.53
N THR A 150 22.49 3.29 11.75
CA THR A 150 21.13 2.89 12.11
C THR A 150 20.11 3.47 11.11
N PRO A 151 19.12 2.69 10.66
CA PRO A 151 18.00 3.22 9.90
C PRO A 151 17.11 4.11 10.80
N GLY A 152 16.28 4.96 10.19
CA GLY A 152 15.27 5.75 10.89
C GLY A 152 13.94 5.02 11.10
N SER A 153 13.86 3.78 10.66
CA SER A 153 12.71 2.90 10.80
C SER A 153 13.17 1.44 10.76
N VAL A 154 12.59 0.59 11.61
CA VAL A 154 12.92 -0.84 11.68
C VAL A 154 11.63 -1.64 11.66
N GLY A 155 11.40 -2.40 10.59
CA GLY A 155 10.35 -3.42 10.58
C GLY A 155 10.75 -4.59 11.47
N ASP A 156 9.78 -5.20 12.14
CA ASP A 156 9.99 -6.46 12.87
C ASP A 156 10.14 -7.66 11.91
N ALA A 157 10.18 -8.88 12.47
CA ALA A 157 10.41 -10.11 11.70
C ALA A 157 9.23 -10.51 10.79
N ASP A 158 8.05 -9.96 11.03
CA ASP A 158 6.79 -10.28 10.35
C ASP A 158 6.30 -9.12 9.45
N TYR A 159 6.96 -7.96 9.50
CA TYR A 159 6.64 -6.80 8.68
C TYR A 159 6.94 -7.01 7.19
N SER A 160 5.94 -6.71 6.35
CA SER A 160 6.14 -6.43 4.92
C SER A 160 5.25 -5.25 4.50
N PRO A 161 5.71 -4.37 3.58
CA PRO A 161 4.82 -3.40 2.96
C PRO A 161 3.76 -4.05 2.08
N VAL A 162 3.91 -5.31 1.65
CA VAL A 162 2.87 -6.08 0.96
C VAL A 162 2.11 -6.94 1.97
N PHE A 163 0.78 -6.85 1.98
CA PHE A 163 -0.07 -7.73 2.79
C PHE A 163 -1.07 -8.52 1.94
N THR A 164 -1.54 -9.65 2.45
CA THR A 164 -2.79 -10.29 2.00
C THR A 164 -3.83 -10.28 3.11
N LEU A 165 -5.09 -10.20 2.70
CA LEU A 165 -6.20 -10.56 3.58
C LEU A 165 -6.39 -12.08 3.58
N ASP A 166 -6.74 -12.64 4.73
CA ASP A 166 -7.26 -14.00 4.85
C ASP A 166 -8.67 -14.08 4.21
N ASP A 167 -8.97 -15.17 3.50
CA ASP A 167 -10.32 -15.46 2.98
C ASP A 167 -11.20 -15.95 4.16
N PRO A 168 -12.43 -15.43 4.37
CA PRO A 168 -13.29 -15.78 5.52
C PRO A 168 -13.85 -17.21 5.52
#